data_AF-A0A5C6RF51-F1
#
_entry.id   AF-A0A5C6RF51-F1
#
_cell.length_a   1.000
_cell.length_b   1.000
_cell.length_c   1.000
_cell.angle_alpha   90.00
_cell.angle_beta   90.00
_cell.angle_gamma   90.00
#
_symmetry.space_group_name_H-M   'P 1'
#
loop_
_entity.id
_entity.type
_entity.pdbx_description
1 polymer ?
#
loop_
_entity_poly.entity_id
_entity_poly.type
_entity_poly.pdbx_seq_one_letter_code
_entity_poly.pdbx_strand_id
1 'polypeptide(L)'
;MGITSDSVHKAVVIRYDINGDTLATRECINPFYPDETFISASQVITTLSNGDIIAATGINVGPESNTDIYFLRLDKDLNLIDTYIYADPLQNAPKDIIVTEEDDIIVGSVKSNIAQTSNNFTYRSHLLKLDETFDMEWQYITPAFELYDFANALLPTP
;
A
#
# COMPACT_ATOMS: atom_id res chain seq x y z
N MET A 1 16.81 26.38 -5.06
CA MET A 1 15.79 25.36 -4.74
C MET A 1 14.63 26.07 -4.07
N GLY A 2 13.43 26.01 -4.66
CA GLY A 2 12.21 26.47 -4.01
C GLY A 2 11.47 25.25 -3.46
N ILE A 3 10.84 25.39 -2.30
CA ILE A 3 9.92 24.38 -1.75
C ILE A 3 8.55 25.04 -1.71
N THR A 4 7.55 24.35 -2.26
CA THR A 4 6.13 24.69 -2.06
C THR A 4 5.50 23.54 -1.32
N SER A 5 4.88 23.81 -0.18
CA SER A 5 4.11 22.83 0.58
C SER A 5 2.62 23.04 0.31
N ASP A 6 1.94 22.00 -0.15
CA ASP A 6 0.47 21.92 -0.20
C ASP A 6 -0.02 21.37 1.15
N SER A 7 -1.18 21.83 1.63
CA SER A 7 -1.84 21.28 2.82
C SER A 7 -2.50 19.91 2.55
N VAL A 8 -2.69 19.57 1.28
CA VAL A 8 -3.31 18.30 0.86
C VAL A 8 -2.22 17.25 0.66
N HIS A 9 -2.28 16.16 1.44
CA HIS A 9 -1.41 15.01 1.23
C HIS A 9 -1.92 14.19 0.04
N LYS A 10 -0.99 13.74 -0.81
CA LYS A 10 -1.27 13.05 -2.07
C LYS A 10 -0.30 11.90 -2.26
N ALA A 11 -0.77 10.80 -2.82
CA ALA A 11 0.11 9.86 -3.51
C ALA A 11 0.39 10.40 -4.92
N VAL A 12 1.63 10.24 -5.41
CA VAL A 12 2.01 10.70 -6.74
C VAL A 12 2.66 9.53 -7.48
N VAL A 13 2.06 9.16 -8.61
CA VAL A 13 2.63 8.18 -9.53
C VAL A 13 3.31 8.94 -10.66
N ILE A 14 4.60 8.66 -10.86
CA ILE A 14 5.44 9.32 -11.86
C ILE A 14 5.93 8.26 -12.83
N ARG A 15 5.65 8.45 -14.11
CA ARG A 15 6.30 7.71 -15.19
C ARG A 15 7.40 8.58 -15.78
N TYR A 16 8.57 8.00 -15.96
CA TYR A 16 9.73 8.67 -16.53
C TYR A 16 10.47 7.74 -17.51
N ASP A 17 11.27 8.32 -18.40
CA ASP A 17 12.13 7.58 -19.32
C ASP A 17 13.51 7.27 -18.70
N ILE A 18 14.38 6.57 -19.43
CA ILE A 18 15.72 6.22 -18.92
C ILE A 18 16.64 7.43 -18.66
N ASN A 19 16.33 8.59 -19.26
CA ASN A 19 17.06 9.83 -19.06
C ASN A 19 16.57 10.60 -17.83
N GLY A 20 15.46 10.16 -17.22
CA GLY A 20 14.82 10.84 -16.10
C GLY A 20 13.75 11.85 -16.53
N ASP A 21 13.41 11.93 -17.81
CA ASP A 21 12.38 12.84 -18.30
C ASP A 21 11.01 12.32 -17.89
N THR A 22 10.21 13.19 -17.26
CA THR A 22 8.85 12.84 -16.85
C THR A 22 7.95 12.71 -18.08
N LEU A 23 7.36 11.54 -18.27
CA LEU A 23 6.44 11.24 -19.37
C LEU A 23 4.98 11.47 -18.96
N ALA A 24 4.63 11.13 -17.72
CA ALA A 24 3.29 11.33 -17.18
C ALA A 24 3.33 11.40 -15.65
N THR A 25 2.38 12.13 -15.06
CA THR A 25 2.15 12.18 -13.62
C THR A 25 0.68 11.99 -13.30
N ARG A 26 0.42 11.32 -12.17
CA ARG A 26 -0.91 11.27 -11.56
C ARG A 26 -0.79 11.59 -10.09
N GLU A 27 -1.60 12.55 -9.65
CA GLU A 27 -1.84 12.79 -8.24
C GLU A 27 -3.12 12.06 -7.81
N CYS A 28 -3.05 11.37 -6.68
CA CYS A 28 -4.17 10.70 -6.04
C CYS A 28 -4.34 11.26 -4.63
N ILE A 29 -5.51 11.83 -4.35
CA ILE A 29 -5.88 12.35 -3.03
C ILE A 29 -6.54 11.27 -2.18
N ASN A 30 -6.59 11.46 -0.86
CA ASN A 30 -7.34 10.58 0.04
C ASN A 30 -8.83 10.62 -0.38
N PRO A 31 -9.50 9.46 -0.57
CA PRO A 31 -10.92 9.42 -0.97
C PRO A 31 -11.87 10.06 0.06
N PHE A 32 -11.43 10.20 1.30
CA PHE A 32 -12.17 10.82 2.41
C PHE A 32 -11.77 12.28 2.67
N TYR A 33 -10.93 12.88 1.82
CA TYR A 33 -10.61 14.30 1.92
C TYR A 33 -11.89 15.16 1.67
N PRO A 34 -12.13 16.24 2.44
CA PRO A 34 -11.25 16.85 3.44
C PRO A 34 -11.41 16.31 4.87
N ASP A 35 -12.36 15.41 5.11
CA ASP A 35 -12.66 14.91 6.46
C ASP A 35 -11.48 14.12 7.05
N GLU A 36 -10.80 13.33 6.21
CA GLU A 36 -9.52 12.69 6.51
C GLU A 36 -8.46 13.11 5.49
N THR A 37 -7.36 13.68 5.97
CA THR A 37 -6.34 14.28 5.09
C THR A 37 -5.10 13.42 4.92
N PHE A 38 -5.04 12.22 5.50
CA PHE A 38 -3.77 11.47 5.65
C PHE A 38 -3.64 10.29 4.68
N ILE A 39 -2.54 10.26 3.94
CA ILE A 39 -2.02 9.10 3.21
C ILE A 39 -0.61 8.83 3.77
N SER A 40 -0.27 7.55 3.98
CA SER A 40 1.03 7.11 4.45
C SER A 40 2.12 7.36 3.41
N ALA A 41 3.32 7.69 3.87
CA ALA A 41 4.51 7.77 3.01
C ALA A 41 4.96 6.39 2.50
N SER A 42 4.52 5.29 3.13
CA SER A 42 4.81 3.94 2.64
C SER A 42 3.95 3.66 1.41
N GLN A 43 4.61 3.43 0.28
CA GLN A 43 3.97 3.25 -1.01
C GLN A 43 4.70 2.13 -1.76
N VAL A 44 3.92 1.32 -2.48
CA VAL A 44 4.45 0.29 -3.37
C VAL A 44 3.69 0.35 -4.69
N ILE A 45 4.33 -0.09 -5.76
CA ILE A 45 3.76 -0.04 -7.11
C ILE A 45 4.15 -1.29 -7.88
N THR A 46 3.22 -1.83 -8.64
CA THR A 46 3.44 -2.97 -9.54
C THR A 46 2.59 -2.84 -10.81
N THR A 47 2.83 -3.71 -11.77
CA THR A 47 2.11 -3.79 -13.04
C THR A 47 1.54 -5.19 -13.21
N LEU A 48 0.28 -5.28 -13.62
CA LEU A 48 -0.41 -6.54 -13.95
C LEU A 48 -0.09 -6.97 -15.38
N SER A 49 -0.37 -8.23 -15.71
CA SER A 49 -0.09 -8.80 -17.05
C SER A 49 -0.80 -8.04 -18.18
N ASN A 50 -1.97 -7.46 -17.90
CA ASN A 50 -2.75 -6.66 -18.83
C ASN A 50 -2.21 -5.23 -19.03
N GLY A 51 -1.18 -4.82 -18.28
CA GLY A 51 -0.56 -3.50 -18.33
C GLY A 51 -1.20 -2.46 -17.41
N ASP A 52 -2.22 -2.81 -16.63
CA ASP A 52 -2.72 -1.97 -15.55
C ASP A 52 -1.68 -1.86 -14.43
N ILE A 53 -1.71 -0.74 -13.73
CA ILE A 53 -0.79 -0.40 -12.67
C ILE A 53 -1.54 -0.43 -11.35
N ILE A 54 -0.99 -1.13 -10.36
CA ILE A 54 -1.46 -1.07 -8.98
C ILE A 54 -0.48 -0.24 -8.18
N ALA A 55 -0.96 0.89 -7.65
CA ALA A 55 -0.24 1.66 -6.65
C ALA A 55 -0.96 1.46 -5.30
N ALA A 56 -0.23 1.01 -4.28
CA ALA A 56 -0.78 0.79 -2.96
C ALA A 56 -0.11 1.69 -1.92
N THR A 57 -0.92 2.21 -0.99
CA THR A 57 -0.47 3.08 0.10
C THR A 57 -1.29 2.80 1.37
N GLY A 58 -0.99 3.48 2.47
CA GLY A 58 -1.81 3.45 3.67
C GLY A 58 -2.76 4.65 3.71
N ILE A 59 -4.02 4.45 4.09
CA ILE A 59 -4.93 5.55 4.44
C ILE A 59 -5.33 5.43 5.90
N ASN A 60 -5.50 6.56 6.59
CA ASN A 60 -6.09 6.54 7.90
C ASN A 60 -7.61 6.69 7.78
N VAL A 61 -8.35 5.71 8.29
CA VAL A 61 -9.82 5.70 8.28
C VAL A 61 -10.38 5.81 9.71
N GLY A 62 -9.53 6.07 10.71
CA GLY A 62 -9.95 6.17 12.11
C GLY A 62 -8.97 6.89 13.06
N PRO A 63 -9.31 6.96 14.35
CA PRO A 63 -8.51 7.71 15.34
C PRO A 63 -7.22 6.99 15.76
N GLU A 64 -7.04 5.72 15.40
CA GLU A 64 -5.87 4.93 15.75
C GLU A 64 -4.70 5.22 14.79
N SER A 65 -3.45 5.06 15.25
CA SER A 65 -2.25 5.33 14.44
C SER A 65 -1.97 4.30 13.33
N ASN A 66 -2.93 3.42 13.06
CA ASN A 66 -2.83 2.34 12.08
C ASN A 66 -3.40 2.82 10.74
N THR A 67 -2.98 2.19 9.64
CA THR A 67 -3.46 2.57 8.31
C THR A 67 -3.96 1.36 7.56
N ASP A 68 -5.09 1.53 6.88
CA ASP A 68 -5.66 0.53 6.00
C ASP A 68 -4.92 0.54 4.66
N ILE A 69 -4.79 -0.63 4.03
CA ILE A 69 -4.13 -0.72 2.74
C ILE A 69 -5.11 -0.21 1.67
N TYR A 70 -4.69 0.81 0.95
CA TYR A 70 -5.46 1.46 -0.10
C TYR A 70 -4.81 1.24 -1.46
N PHE A 71 -5.56 0.64 -2.36
CA PHE A 71 -5.15 0.35 -3.73
C PHE A 71 -5.76 1.36 -4.68
N LEU A 72 -4.93 1.84 -5.60
CA LEU A 72 -5.27 2.65 -6.74
C LEU A 72 -4.96 1.83 -7.98
N ARG A 73 -6.00 1.40 -8.71
CA ARG A 73 -5.84 0.73 -10.01
C ARG A 73 -5.85 1.78 -11.10
N LEU A 74 -4.76 1.87 -11.84
CA LEU A 74 -4.55 2.81 -12.92
C LEU A 74 -4.41 2.07 -14.24
N ASP A 75 -4.88 2.67 -15.33
CA ASP A 75 -4.58 2.17 -16.67
C ASP A 75 -3.12 2.47 -17.07
N LYS A 76 -2.73 1.94 -18.22
CA LYS A 76 -1.41 2.19 -18.83
C LYS A 76 -1.11 3.65 -19.14
N ASP A 77 -2.05 4.58 -19.05
CA ASP A 77 -1.85 6.02 -19.26
C ASP A 77 -1.96 6.79 -17.93
N LEU A 78 -1.90 6.07 -16.80
CA LEU A 78 -2.05 6.55 -15.43
C LEU A 78 -3.43 7.15 -15.13
N ASN A 79 -4.49 6.78 -15.85
CA ASN A 79 -5.87 7.15 -15.48
C ASN A 79 -6.41 6.21 -14.42
N LEU A 80 -7.13 6.75 -13.44
CA LEU A 80 -7.78 5.95 -12.40
C LEU A 80 -8.91 5.12 -12.99
N ILE A 81 -8.82 3.80 -12.82
CA ILE A 81 -9.85 2.83 -13.14
C ILE A 81 -10.74 2.65 -11.91
N ASP A 82 -10.15 2.24 -10.79
CA ASP A 82 -10.88 1.94 -9.56
C ASP A 82 -9.98 2.01 -8.31
N THR A 83 -10.60 1.90 -7.14
CA THR A 83 -9.92 1.98 -5.84
C THR A 83 -10.47 0.96 -4.85
N TYR A 84 -9.59 0.37 -4.04
CA TYR A 84 -9.96 -0.65 -3.05
C TYR A 84 -9.35 -0.33 -1.68
N ILE A 85 -10.11 -0.54 -0.62
CA ILE A 85 -9.65 -0.37 0.77
C ILE A 85 -9.73 -1.73 1.47
N TYR A 86 -8.57 -2.24 1.88
CA TYR A 86 -8.47 -3.46 2.68
C TYR A 86 -8.25 -3.07 4.14
N ALA A 87 -9.37 -2.88 4.84
CA ALA A 87 -9.37 -2.52 6.24
C ALA A 87 -9.20 -3.76 7.11
N ASP A 88 -8.23 -3.70 8.03
CA ASP A 88 -8.04 -4.76 9.02
C ASP A 88 -7.42 -4.19 10.31
N PRO A 89 -7.91 -4.60 11.50
CA PRO A 89 -7.41 -4.09 12.76
C PRO A 89 -5.90 -4.23 12.92
N LEU A 90 -5.26 -3.15 13.35
CA LEU A 90 -3.83 -3.09 13.68
C LEU A 90 -2.89 -3.27 12.48
N GLN A 91 -3.43 -3.41 11.28
CA GLN A 91 -2.68 -3.39 10.03
C GLN A 91 -2.03 -2.03 9.81
N ASN A 92 -0.94 -2.02 9.04
CA ASN A 92 -0.31 -0.79 8.59
C ASN A 92 -0.09 -0.81 7.08
N ALA A 93 0.38 0.33 6.57
CA ALA A 93 0.62 0.59 5.17
C ALA A 93 1.46 -0.50 4.50
N PRO A 94 1.27 -0.72 3.18
CA PRO A 94 1.99 -1.74 2.44
C PRO A 94 3.50 -1.42 2.40
N LYS A 95 4.29 -2.48 2.32
CA LYS A 95 5.76 -2.47 2.38
C LYS A 95 6.40 -3.12 1.17
N ASP A 96 5.78 -4.17 0.65
CA ASP A 96 6.13 -4.73 -0.65
C ASP A 96 4.89 -5.33 -1.33
N ILE A 97 4.98 -5.58 -2.62
CA ILE A 97 3.91 -6.16 -3.42
C ILE A 97 4.50 -7.05 -4.52
N ILE A 98 3.92 -8.22 -4.71
CA ILE A 98 4.23 -9.11 -5.84
C ILE A 98 2.96 -9.50 -6.57
N VAL A 99 3.09 -9.75 -7.86
CA VAL A 99 2.02 -10.23 -8.75
C VAL A 99 2.44 -11.60 -9.26
N THR A 100 1.54 -12.59 -9.22
CA THR A 100 1.79 -13.94 -9.75
C THR A 100 1.56 -13.98 -11.26
N GLU A 101 1.86 -15.12 -11.89
CA GLU A 101 1.54 -15.32 -13.32
C GLU A 101 0.03 -15.33 -13.61
N GLU A 102 -0.80 -15.56 -12.59
CA GLU A 102 -2.26 -15.58 -12.67
C GLU A 102 -2.87 -14.21 -12.31
N ASP A 103 -2.04 -13.17 -12.15
CA ASP A 103 -2.40 -11.82 -11.67
C ASP A 103 -2.94 -11.76 -10.23
N ASP A 104 -2.80 -12.83 -9.44
CA ASP A 104 -2.97 -12.75 -7.98
C ASP A 104 -1.95 -11.78 -7.38
N ILE A 105 -2.33 -11.12 -6.29
CA ILE A 105 -1.51 -10.11 -5.63
C ILE A 105 -1.20 -10.57 -4.21
N ILE A 106 0.08 -10.52 -3.82
CA ILE A 106 0.49 -10.68 -2.43
C ILE A 106 1.11 -9.37 -1.94
N VAL A 107 0.57 -8.83 -0.86
CA VAL A 107 1.03 -7.59 -0.23
C VAL A 107 1.73 -7.90 1.08
N GLY A 108 2.94 -7.39 1.21
CA GLY A 108 3.68 -7.37 2.46
C GLY A 108 3.32 -6.13 3.26
N SER A 109 3.00 -6.30 4.53
CA SER A 109 2.73 -5.22 5.47
C SER A 109 3.15 -5.63 6.89
N VAL A 110 2.55 -5.01 7.90
CA VAL A 110 2.78 -5.34 9.29
C VAL A 110 1.47 -5.25 10.06
N LYS A 111 1.34 -6.06 11.11
CA LYS A 111 0.31 -5.92 12.12
C LYS A 111 0.90 -5.63 13.48
N SER A 112 0.47 -4.55 14.09
CA SER A 112 0.82 -4.20 15.46
C SER A 112 -0.05 -4.94 16.47
N ASN A 113 0.30 -4.86 17.75
CA ASN A 113 -0.57 -5.31 18.84
C ASN A 113 -1.45 -4.17 19.38
N ILE A 114 -2.55 -4.54 20.05
CA ILE A 114 -3.52 -3.57 20.63
C ILE A 114 -2.85 -2.63 21.64
N ALA A 115 -1.86 -3.13 22.40
CA ALA A 115 -1.14 -2.35 23.38
C ALA A 115 -0.09 -1.45 22.71
N GLN A 116 -0.54 -0.34 22.12
CA GLN A 116 0.31 0.70 21.52
C GLN A 116 1.09 1.55 22.54
N THR A 117 1.43 0.97 23.69
CA THR A 117 2.27 1.58 24.72
C THR A 117 3.73 1.21 24.47
N SER A 118 4.66 2.17 24.62
CA SER A 118 6.09 1.99 24.31
C SER A 118 6.74 0.74 24.92
N ASN A 119 6.30 0.31 26.11
CA ASN A 119 6.90 -0.81 26.84
C ASN A 119 6.36 -2.19 26.42
N ASN A 120 5.35 -2.24 25.55
CA ASN A 120 4.74 -3.49 25.10
C ASN A 120 4.34 -3.44 23.62
N PHE A 121 4.85 -2.46 22.86
CA PHE A 121 4.53 -2.36 21.43
C PHE A 121 5.28 -3.43 20.66
N THR A 122 4.54 -4.28 19.95
CA THR A 122 5.09 -5.32 19.08
C THR A 122 4.43 -5.25 17.71
N TYR A 123 5.16 -5.68 16.68
CA TYR A 123 4.71 -5.65 15.31
C TYR A 123 5.20 -6.90 14.59
N ARG A 124 4.32 -7.57 13.86
CA ARG A 124 4.57 -8.87 13.20
C ARG A 124 4.34 -8.72 11.71
N SER A 125 5.16 -9.38 10.91
CA SER A 125 5.01 -9.35 9.45
C SER A 125 3.64 -9.90 9.07
N HIS A 126 2.97 -9.19 8.18
CA HIS A 126 1.63 -9.53 7.71
C HIS A 126 1.64 -9.65 6.19
N LEU A 127 0.98 -10.69 5.68
CA LEU A 127 0.74 -10.91 4.27
C LEU A 127 -0.76 -10.90 4.01
N LEU A 128 -1.16 -10.21 2.93
CA LEU A 128 -2.51 -10.22 2.39
C LEU A 128 -2.44 -10.78 0.97
N LYS A 129 -3.21 -11.83 0.65
CA LYS A 129 -3.38 -12.33 -0.72
C LYS A 129 -4.74 -11.92 -1.27
N LEU A 130 -4.70 -11.40 -2.48
CA LEU A 130 -5.86 -11.05 -3.30
C LEU A 130 -5.84 -11.91 -4.57
N ASP A 131 -7.02 -12.27 -5.07
CA ASP A 131 -7.18 -12.89 -6.38
C ASP A 131 -7.12 -11.85 -7.51
N GLU A 132 -7.27 -12.32 -8.75
CA GLU A 132 -7.24 -11.48 -9.96
C GLU A 132 -8.41 -10.48 -10.05
N THR A 133 -9.46 -10.72 -9.26
CA THR A 133 -10.61 -9.82 -9.11
C THR A 133 -10.47 -8.84 -7.96
N PHE A 134 -9.31 -8.84 -7.30
CA PHE A 134 -8.95 -8.02 -6.13
C PHE A 134 -9.73 -8.41 -4.86
N ASP A 135 -10.37 -9.57 -4.83
CA ASP A 135 -11.02 -10.10 -3.64
C ASP A 135 -9.99 -10.78 -2.72
N MET A 136 -10.16 -10.63 -1.40
CA MET A 136 -9.23 -11.21 -0.43
C MET A 136 -9.44 -12.72 -0.31
N GLU A 137 -8.40 -13.49 -0.61
CA GLU A 137 -8.40 -14.94 -0.42
C GLU A 137 -7.96 -15.34 0.99
N TRP A 138 -6.83 -14.79 1.46
CA TRP A 138 -6.29 -15.11 2.78
C TRP A 138 -5.36 -14.02 3.32
N GLN A 139 -5.08 -14.15 4.62
CA GLN A 139 -4.08 -13.36 5.31
C GLN A 139 -3.21 -14.23 6.22
N TYR A 140 -1.97 -13.81 6.45
CA TYR A 140 -1.01 -14.49 7.29
C TYR A 140 -0.26 -13.52 8.20
N ILE A 141 -0.01 -13.92 9.44
CA ILE A 141 0.82 -13.18 10.40
C ILE A 141 1.88 -14.13 10.93
N THR A 142 3.16 -13.74 10.87
CA THR A 142 4.30 -14.53 11.41
C THR A 142 4.07 -14.87 12.87
N PRO A 143 4.50 -16.01 13.46
CA PRO A 143 4.19 -16.41 14.83
C PRO A 143 4.51 -15.36 15.92
N ALA A 144 3.86 -15.47 17.08
CA ALA A 144 4.16 -14.58 18.19
C ALA A 144 5.59 -14.84 18.70
N PHE A 145 6.29 -13.78 19.13
CA PHE A 145 7.68 -13.84 19.60
C PHE A 145 8.72 -14.19 18.54
N GLU A 146 8.33 -14.15 17.26
CA GLU A 146 9.21 -14.38 16.11
C GLU A 146 9.02 -13.27 15.08
N LEU A 147 10.08 -12.98 14.32
CA LEU A 147 10.02 -12.13 13.12
C LEU A 147 9.26 -10.81 13.36
N TYR A 148 9.68 -10.07 14.40
CA TYR A 148 9.15 -8.74 14.73
C TYR A 148 9.67 -7.69 13.76
N ASP A 149 9.21 -7.77 12.51
CA ASP A 149 9.53 -6.82 11.47
C ASP A 149 8.37 -6.66 10.48
N PHE A 150 8.45 -5.61 9.68
CA PHE A 150 7.63 -5.44 8.50
C PHE A 150 8.00 -6.49 7.45
N ALA A 151 7.04 -6.90 6.62
CA ALA A 151 7.33 -7.63 5.39
C ALA A 151 7.93 -6.66 4.34
N ASN A 152 9.18 -6.24 4.56
CA ASN A 152 9.87 -5.22 3.75
C ASN A 152 10.22 -5.68 2.33
N ALA A 153 10.27 -7.00 2.10
CA ALA A 153 10.52 -7.60 0.80
C ALA A 153 9.86 -8.97 0.75
N LEU A 154 9.26 -9.29 -0.39
CA LEU A 154 8.65 -10.56 -0.72
C LEU A 154 9.43 -11.19 -1.87
N LEU A 155 9.73 -12.47 -1.72
CA LEU A 155 10.35 -13.28 -2.75
C LEU A 155 9.51 -14.55 -2.92
N PRO A 156 8.71 -14.68 -3.98
CA PRO A 156 7.99 -15.92 -4.24
C PRO A 156 8.99 -17.04 -4.54
N THR A 157 8.64 -18.26 -4.16
CA THR A 157 9.40 -19.43 -4.60
C THR A 157 9.21 -19.64 -6.11
N PRO A 158 10.26 -20.11 -6.82
CA PRO A 158 10.16 -20.44 -8.24
C PRO A 158 9.14 -21.54 -8.54
#